data_AF-V6RXV9-F1
#
_entry.id   AF-V6RXV9-F1
#
_cell.length_a   1.000
_cell.length_b   1.000
_cell.length_c   1.000
_cell.angle_alpha   90.00
_cell.angle_beta   90.00
_cell.angle_gamma   90.00
#
_symmetry.space_group_name_H-M   'P 1'
#
loop_
_entity.id
_entity.type
_entity.pdbx_description
1 polymer ?
#
loop_
_entity_poly.entity_id
_entity_poly.type
_entity_poly.pdbx_seq_one_letter_code
_entity_poly.pdbx_strand_id
1 'polypeptide(L)'
;MKPNSIYFSGINSFLITQFLFFIDEGFYDFRWMTNTGNWLVFAFYFIVLTMILYIINLGLGKIKANENVILGVNLIVFPTILLLILYNL
;
A
#
# COMPACT_ATOMS: atom_id res chain seq x y z
N MET A 1 0.74 18.87 10.77
CA MET A 1 0.51 17.68 9.92
C MET A 1 0.63 18.16 8.48
N LYS A 2 1.55 17.62 7.66
CA LYS A 2 1.61 18.06 6.26
C LYS A 2 0.34 17.54 5.56
N PRO A 3 -0.49 18.40 4.94
CA PRO A 3 -1.76 17.98 4.31
C PRO A 3 -1.59 16.91 3.23
N ASN A 4 -0.36 16.70 2.74
CA ASN A 4 -0.02 15.73 1.71
C ASN A 4 0.05 14.27 2.20
N SER A 5 -0.01 13.99 3.51
CA SER A 5 0.24 12.63 4.02
C SER A 5 -0.83 11.62 3.62
N ILE A 6 -2.09 12.05 3.53
CA ILE A 6 -3.20 11.17 3.12
C ILE A 6 -3.14 10.85 1.62
N TYR A 7 -2.83 11.84 0.80
CA TYR A 7 -2.65 11.66 -0.64
C TYR A 7 -1.48 10.73 -0.94
N PHE A 8 -0.36 10.91 -0.24
CA PHE A 8 0.81 10.05 -0.40
C PHE A 8 0.53 8.60 0.04
N SER A 9 -0.22 8.43 1.14
CA SER A 9 -0.65 7.10 1.59
C SER A 9 -1.55 6.44 0.54
N GLY A 10 -2.55 7.16 0.02
CA GLY A 10 -3.44 6.66 -1.02
C GLY A 10 -2.72 6.26 -2.30
N ILE A 11 -1.83 7.10 -2.82
CA ILE A 11 -1.07 6.78 -4.05
C ILE A 11 -0.22 5.52 -3.85
N ASN A 12 0.50 5.42 -2.73
CA ASN A 12 1.34 4.25 -2.47
C ASN A 12 0.51 2.98 -2.25
N SER A 13 -0.56 3.07 -1.46
CA SER A 13 -1.46 1.94 -1.27
C SER A 13 -2.10 1.47 -2.57
N PHE A 14 -2.42 2.40 -3.50
CA PHE A 14 -2.89 2.05 -4.83
C PHE A 14 -1.83 1.25 -5.60
N LEU A 15 -0.59 1.75 -5.67
CA LEU A 15 0.52 1.07 -6.35
C LEU A 15 0.81 -0.31 -5.76
N ILE A 16 0.83 -0.43 -4.43
CA ILE A 16 1.06 -1.70 -3.73
C ILE A 16 -0.09 -2.68 -4.02
N THR A 17 -1.34 -2.24 -3.94
CA THR A 17 -2.49 -3.11 -4.23
C THR A 17 -2.48 -3.59 -5.67
N GLN A 18 -2.16 -2.70 -6.62
CA GLN A 18 -1.98 -3.04 -8.03
C GLN A 18 -0.89 -4.10 -8.22
N PHE A 19 0.25 -3.91 -7.56
CA PHE A 19 1.36 -4.86 -7.61
C PHE A 19 0.99 -6.22 -7.02
N LEU A 20 0.28 -6.25 -5.88
CA LEU A 20 -0.18 -7.51 -5.29
C LEU A 20 -1.12 -8.27 -6.21
N PHE A 21 -2.10 -7.61 -6.81
CA PHE A 21 -3.03 -8.26 -7.74
C PHE A 21 -2.36 -8.68 -9.05
N PHE A 22 -1.32 -7.96 -9.46
CA PHE A 22 -0.51 -8.32 -10.62
C PHE A 22 0.28 -9.62 -10.39
N ILE A 23 0.78 -9.87 -9.17
CA ILE A 23 1.53 -11.10 -8.85
C ILE A 23 0.63 -12.26 -8.38
N ASP A 24 -0.52 -11.98 -7.76
CA ASP A 24 -1.42 -12.99 -7.16
C ASP A 24 -1.96 -14.00 -8.18
N GLU A 25 -2.30 -13.55 -9.39
CA GLU A 25 -2.82 -14.43 -10.44
C GLU A 25 -1.74 -15.33 -11.07
N GLY A 26 -0.45 -15.12 -10.76
CA GLY A 26 0.68 -15.92 -11.25
C GLY A 26 1.03 -15.73 -12.74
N PHE A 27 0.19 -15.03 -13.50
CA PHE A 27 0.43 -14.68 -14.90
C PHE A 27 1.21 -13.38 -15.09
N TYR A 28 1.41 -12.59 -14.03
CA TYR A 28 2.07 -11.28 -14.08
C TYR A 28 1.42 -10.35 -15.12
N ASP A 29 0.09 -10.26 -15.09
CA ASP A 29 -0.70 -9.37 -15.92
C ASP A 29 -1.91 -8.79 -15.17
N PHE A 30 -2.69 -7.92 -15.82
CA PHE A 30 -3.83 -7.23 -15.22
C PHE A 30 -5.16 -7.92 -15.51
N ARG A 31 -5.19 -9.25 -15.68
CA ARG A 31 -6.42 -9.99 -15.95
C ARG A 31 -7.43 -9.89 -14.83
N TRP A 32 -6.99 -9.68 -13.59
CA TRP A 32 -7.90 -9.45 -12.47
C TRP A 32 -8.91 -8.32 -12.74
N MET A 33 -8.54 -7.32 -13.55
CA MET A 33 -9.41 -6.19 -13.91
C MET A 33 -10.60 -6.60 -14.80
N THR A 34 -10.54 -7.76 -15.45
CA THR A 34 -11.61 -8.26 -16.33
C THR A 34 -12.83 -8.75 -15.54
N ASN A 35 -12.64 -9.14 -14.28
CA ASN A 35 -13.70 -9.65 -13.42
C ASN A 35 -14.17 -8.57 -12.45
N THR A 36 -15.44 -8.19 -12.53
CA THR A 36 -16.06 -7.18 -11.64
C THR A 36 -15.98 -7.55 -10.16
N GLY A 37 -16.00 -8.85 -9.82
CA GLY A 37 -15.83 -9.32 -8.45
C GLY A 37 -14.47 -8.97 -7.85
N ASN A 38 -13.41 -9.03 -8.66
CA ASN A 38 -12.04 -8.72 -8.22
C ASN A 38 -11.87 -7.23 -7.89
N TRP A 39 -12.66 -6.35 -8.51
CA TRP A 39 -12.66 -4.93 -8.17
C TRP A 39 -13.15 -4.65 -6.74
N LEU A 40 -14.08 -5.45 -6.23
CA LEU A 40 -14.54 -5.33 -4.84
C LEU A 40 -13.43 -5.74 -3.86
N VAL A 41 -12.72 -6.83 -4.16
CA VAL A 41 -11.57 -7.27 -3.37
C VAL A 41 -10.43 -6.24 -3.44
N PHE A 42 -10.15 -5.72 -4.63
CA PHE A 42 -9.17 -4.64 -4.83
C PHE A 42 -9.50 -3.42 -4.00
N ALA A 43 -10.75 -2.95 -4.03
CA ALA A 43 -11.19 -1.80 -3.26
C ALA A 43 -11.04 -2.03 -1.75
N PHE A 44 -11.35 -3.25 -1.27
CA PHE A 44 -11.16 -3.62 0.13
C PHE A 44 -9.68 -3.54 0.54
N TYR A 45 -8.78 -4.17 -0.23
CA TYR A 45 -7.34 -4.13 0.03
C TYR A 45 -6.80 -2.70 -0.02
N PHE A 46 -7.20 -1.93 -1.02
CA PHE A 46 -6.80 -0.54 -1.19
C PHE A 46 -7.17 0.32 0.03
N ILE A 47 -8.41 0.19 0.53
CA ILE A 47 -8.90 0.93 1.69
C ILE A 47 -8.14 0.53 2.96
N VAL A 48 -7.97 -0.77 3.20
CA VAL A 48 -7.25 -1.28 4.38
C VAL A 48 -5.79 -0.82 4.37
N LEU A 49 -5.10 -0.98 3.24
CA LEU A 49 -3.70 -0.56 3.11
C LEU A 49 -3.55 0.95 3.26
N THR A 50 -4.48 1.73 2.71
CA THR A 50 -4.49 3.20 2.86
C THR A 50 -4.64 3.58 4.33
N MET A 51 -5.55 2.95 5.06
CA MET A 51 -5.74 3.22 6.49
C MET A 51 -4.50 2.87 7.32
N ILE A 52 -3.90 1.71 7.10
CA ILE A 52 -2.68 1.29 7.81
C ILE A 52 -1.55 2.27 7.54
N LEU A 53 -1.28 2.58 6.27
CA LEU A 53 -0.20 3.46 5.87
C LEU A 53 -0.41 4.89 6.38
N TYR A 54 -1.66 5.36 6.39
CA TYR A 54 -2.04 6.63 6.99
C TYR A 54 -1.77 6.67 8.50
N ILE A 55 -2.13 5.62 9.26
CA ILE A 55 -1.86 5.53 10.69
C ILE A 55 -0.34 5.53 10.97
N ILE A 56 0.45 4.79 10.17
CA ILE A 56 1.91 4.80 10.26
C ILE A 56 2.44 6.21 10.03
N ASN A 57 1.97 6.90 8.99
CA ASN A 57 2.37 8.27 8.68
C ASN A 57 1.96 9.28 9.77
N LEU A 58 0.83 9.07 10.44
CA LEU A 58 0.45 9.85 11.62
C LEU A 58 1.43 9.63 12.78
N GLY A 59 1.82 8.38 13.05
CA GLY A 59 2.82 8.04 14.08
C GLY A 59 4.18 8.66 13.79
N LEU A 60 4.66 8.54 12.55
CA LEU A 60 5.93 9.14 12.08
C LEU A 60 5.89 10.68 12.18
N GLY A 61 4.75 11.29 11.87
CA GLY A 61 4.54 12.73 12.03
C GLY A 61 4.59 13.19 13.49
N LYS A 62 4.08 12.40 14.43
CA LYS A 62 4.14 12.70 15.88
C LYS A 62 5.57 12.71 16.42
N ILE A 63 6.42 11.80 15.93
CA ILE A 63 7.84 11.74 16.32
C ILE A 63 8.73 12.72 15.52
N LYS A 64 8.12 13.58 14.69
CA LYS A 64 8.82 14.53 13.81
C LYS A 64 9.89 13.85 12.94
N ALA A 65 9.57 12.66 12.42
CA ALA A 65 10.47 11.94 11.53
C ALA A 65 10.81 12.80 10.31
N ASN A 66 12.05 12.67 9.82
CA ASN A 66 12.51 13.36 8.62
C ASN A 66 11.72 12.86 7.39
N GLU A 67 11.55 13.71 6.39
CA GLU A 67 10.85 13.42 5.14
C GLU A 67 11.45 12.22 4.41
N ASN A 68 12.78 12.09 4.41
CA ASN A 68 13.47 10.93 3.83
C ASN A 68 13.10 9.61 4.53
N VAL A 69 12.86 9.65 5.85
CA VAL A 69 12.40 8.47 6.61
C VAL A 69 10.97 8.13 6.25
N ILE A 70 10.09 9.13 6.16
CA ILE A 70 8.69 8.93 5.75
C ILE A 70 8.64 8.33 4.35
N LEU A 71 9.39 8.88 3.39
CA LEU A 71 9.49 8.35 2.03
C LEU A 71 10.01 6.90 2.02
N GLY A 72 11.09 6.62 2.75
CA GLY A 72 11.66 5.27 2.86
C GLY A 72 10.67 4.25 3.45
N VAL A 73 9.90 4.64 4.47
CA VAL A 73 8.89 3.76 5.06
C VAL A 73 7.78 3.43 4.06
N ASN A 74 7.30 4.41 3.32
CA ASN A 74 6.18 4.23 2.39
C ASN A 74 6.57 3.47 1.12
N LEU A 75 7.77 3.73 0.57
CA LEU A 75 8.20 3.16 -0.71
C LEU A 75 8.93 1.83 -0.59
N ILE A 76 9.52 1.54 0.57
CA ILE A 76 10.39 0.37 0.75
C ILE A 76 9.89 -0.48 1.91
N VAL A 77 9.96 0.05 3.13
CA VAL A 77 9.75 -0.77 4.34
C VAL A 77 8.37 -1.41 4.37
N PHE A 78 7.32 -0.61 4.14
CA PHE A 78 5.95 -1.10 4.19
C PHE A 78 5.64 -2.15 3.09
N PRO A 79 5.91 -1.90 1.79
CA PRO A 79 5.73 -2.92 0.76
C PRO A 79 6.55 -4.19 1.01
N THR A 80 7.82 -4.07 1.45
CA THR A 80 8.67 -5.24 1.71
C THR A 80 8.14 -6.07 2.88
N ILE A 81 7.71 -5.44 3.98
CA ILE A 81 7.10 -6.16 5.11
C ILE A 81 5.82 -6.86 4.67
N LEU A 82 4.98 -6.19 3.88
CA LEU A 82 3.73 -6.76 3.39
C LEU A 82 3.99 -8.00 2.52
N LEU A 83 4.95 -7.93 1.59
CA LEU A 83 5.35 -9.08 0.78
C LEU A 83 5.92 -10.21 1.65
N LEU A 84 6.73 -9.87 2.65
CA LEU A 84 7.30 -10.87 3.56
C LEU A 84 6.21 -11.60 4.33
N ILE A 85 5.17 -10.91 4.80
CA ILE A 85 4.02 -11.51 5.50
C ILE A 85 3.21 -12.40 4.55
N LEU A 86 2.97 -11.96 3.31
CA LEU A 86 2.13 -12.68 2.36
C LEU A 86 2.83 -13.91 1.72
N TYR A 87 4.17 -13.89 1.63
CA TYR A 87 4.96 -14.96 0.99
C TYR A 87 5.75 -15.86 1.96
N ASN A 88 5.80 -15.54 3.28
CA ASN A 88 6.42 -16.41 4.30
C ASN A 88 5.41 -16.99 5.32
N LEU A 89 4.14 -17.08 4.94
CA LEU A 89 3.10 -17.92 5.56
C LEU A 89 2.63 -18.93 4.52
#